data_AF-A0AA39V0Y7-F1
#
_entry.id   AF-A0AA39V0Y7-F1
#
_cell.length_a   1.000
_cell.length_b   1.000
_cell.length_c   1.000
_cell.angle_alpha   90.00
_cell.angle_beta   90.00
_cell.angle_gamma   90.00
#
_symmetry.space_group_name_H-M   'P 1'
#
loop_
_entity.id
_entity.type
_entity.pdbx_description
1 polymer ?
#
loop_
_entity_poly.entity_id
_entity_poly.type
_entity_poly.pdbx_seq_one_letter_code
_entity_poly.pdbx_strand_id
1 'polypeptide(L)'
;MLAAIASSMPAPMPVSDEISVIAGVDHILEDRATGGKVSNSAIAQKTINNQDGVLVDYYKQYNGNGSVAQGWPPKTSWISFMDMFNNSKWILEQSCNQYGFTDDSAAEMTSIYNAIETVAAATLVDHRLILAVMLQESGGCVRVPTTNGGVINPGIMQSHDGPGTCWAKSSSGKVTVQNPCPASTITQMISDGTAGTATGDGLAQCLNEAGTSDVSAYYRAARIYNSGSVDKSGDLGKGVATHCYASDIANRLTGWVQYPKNCTLDGAKPATYQ
;
A
#
# COMPACT_ATOMS: atom_id res chain seq x y z
N MET A 1 23.87 19.55 41.50
CA MET A 1 22.69 20.28 41.00
C MET A 1 22.64 20.07 39.49
N LEU A 2 22.10 18.94 39.04
CA LEU A 2 21.97 18.60 37.61
C LEU A 2 20.57 18.99 37.16
N ALA A 3 20.47 19.94 36.23
CA ALA A 3 19.22 20.32 35.59
C ALA A 3 18.92 19.36 34.43
N ALA A 4 17.77 18.69 34.50
CA ALA A 4 17.24 17.88 33.41
C ALA A 4 16.61 18.81 32.37
N ILE A 5 17.06 18.69 31.13
CA ILE A 5 16.46 19.36 29.97
C ILE A 5 15.28 18.50 29.52
N ALA A 6 14.07 18.90 29.90
CA ALA A 6 12.86 18.29 29.40
C ALA A 6 12.63 18.76 27.96
N SER A 7 12.86 17.87 26.99
CA SER A 7 12.42 18.05 25.61
C SER A 7 10.89 17.96 25.58
N SER A 8 10.22 19.09 25.44
CA SER A 8 8.77 19.15 25.25
C SER A 8 8.40 18.50 23.91
N MET A 9 7.65 17.40 23.97
CA MET A 9 6.96 16.85 22.80
C MET A 9 6.00 17.92 22.25
N PRO A 10 5.93 18.12 20.92
CA PRO A 10 4.95 19.03 20.33
C PRO A 10 3.54 18.54 20.63
N ALA A 11 2.64 19.47 20.96
CA ALA A 11 1.25 19.20 21.24
C ALA A 11 0.55 18.50 20.06
N PRO A 12 -0.43 17.61 20.31
CA PRO A 12 -1.23 17.03 19.23
C PRO A 12 -1.94 18.13 18.46
N MET A 13 -1.87 18.08 17.12
CA MET A 13 -2.61 18.98 16.25
C MET A 13 -4.12 18.84 16.53
N PRO A 14 -4.89 19.94 16.55
CA PRO A 14 -6.33 19.88 16.78
C PRO A 14 -6.99 19.10 15.64
N VAL A 15 -7.77 18.09 16.01
CA VAL A 15 -8.67 17.37 15.11
C VAL A 15 -9.83 18.31 14.80
N SER A 16 -9.89 18.81 13.57
CA SER A 16 -11.11 19.39 13.03
C SER A 16 -12.05 18.24 12.66
N ASP A 17 -13.05 18.00 13.49
CA ASP A 17 -14.25 17.27 13.12
C ASP A 17 -14.90 17.96 11.90
N GLU A 18 -15.46 17.13 11.02
CA GLU A 18 -16.06 17.46 9.72
C GLU A 18 -15.07 17.65 8.56
N ILE A 19 -14.79 16.55 7.87
CA ILE A 19 -14.41 16.57 6.45
C ILE A 19 -15.62 17.11 5.68
N SER A 20 -15.66 18.43 5.49
CA SER A 20 -16.47 19.01 4.44
C SER A 20 -15.85 18.57 3.12
N VAL A 21 -16.55 17.67 2.43
CA VAL A 21 -16.24 17.27 1.06
C VAL A 21 -16.15 18.56 0.23
N ILE A 22 -14.96 18.88 -0.27
CA ILE A 22 -14.76 20.03 -1.14
C ILE A 22 -15.55 19.74 -2.42
N ALA A 23 -16.75 20.34 -2.51
CA ALA A 23 -17.61 20.30 -3.69
C ALA A 23 -16.82 20.85 -4.89
N GLY A 24 -16.30 19.95 -5.72
CA GLY A 24 -15.43 20.26 -6.86
C GLY A 24 -14.39 19.17 -7.16
N VAL A 25 -14.10 18.27 -6.22
CA VAL A 25 -13.18 17.13 -6.44
C VAL A 25 -13.90 15.88 -6.97
N ASP A 26 -15.19 15.70 -6.64
CA ASP A 26 -16.01 14.54 -7.07
C ASP A 26 -16.01 14.34 -8.58
N HIS A 27 -16.15 15.43 -9.35
CA HIS A 27 -16.37 15.32 -10.78
C HIS A 27 -15.12 14.94 -11.61
N ILE A 28 -13.91 15.06 -11.04
CA ILE A 28 -12.65 14.73 -11.72
C ILE A 28 -12.18 13.31 -11.37
N LEU A 29 -12.63 12.76 -10.23
CA LEU A 29 -12.28 11.41 -9.79
C LEU A 29 -13.20 10.34 -10.39
N GLU A 30 -14.48 10.63 -10.63
CA GLU A 30 -15.41 9.68 -11.25
C GLU A 30 -15.05 9.34 -12.70
N ASP A 31 -14.46 10.28 -13.45
CA ASP A 31 -14.11 10.07 -14.87
C ASP A 31 -12.79 9.29 -15.07
N ARG A 32 -12.03 8.97 -14.01
CA ARG A 32 -10.70 8.33 -14.12
C ARG A 32 -10.47 7.09 -13.26
N ALA A 33 -11.30 6.84 -12.26
CA ALA A 33 -11.31 5.57 -11.56
C ALA A 33 -12.20 4.58 -12.33
N THR A 34 -11.73 3.36 -12.60
CA THR A 34 -12.58 2.32 -13.21
C THR A 34 -13.73 1.85 -12.30
N GLY A 35 -13.88 2.45 -11.12
CA GLY A 35 -15.00 2.19 -10.22
C GLY A 35 -14.94 0.82 -9.54
N GLY A 36 -13.78 0.15 -9.53
CA GLY A 36 -13.58 -1.12 -8.84
C GLY A 36 -14.00 -1.04 -7.37
N LYS A 37 -14.91 -1.91 -6.96
CA LYS A 37 -15.39 -2.02 -5.57
C LYS A 37 -15.33 -3.45 -5.08
N VAL A 38 -15.03 -3.62 -3.80
CA VAL A 38 -15.15 -4.92 -3.12
C VAL A 38 -16.63 -5.28 -3.04
N SER A 39 -17.01 -6.34 -3.74
CA SER A 39 -18.39 -6.84 -3.82
C SER A 39 -18.74 -7.79 -2.67
N ASN A 40 -17.74 -8.50 -2.14
CA ASN A 40 -17.93 -9.42 -1.02
C ASN A 40 -18.14 -8.64 0.29
N SER A 41 -19.39 -8.61 0.76
CA SER A 41 -19.81 -7.82 1.92
C SER A 41 -19.16 -8.22 3.24
N ALA A 42 -18.61 -9.44 3.33
CA ALA A 42 -17.91 -9.92 4.52
C ALA A 42 -16.51 -9.30 4.69
N ILE A 43 -15.89 -8.86 3.58
CA ILE A 43 -14.53 -8.29 3.56
C ILE A 43 -14.50 -6.82 3.10
N ALA A 44 -15.59 -6.33 2.50
CA ALA A 44 -15.76 -4.92 2.19
C ALA A 44 -15.68 -4.04 3.46
N GLN A 45 -14.79 -3.03 3.45
CA GLN A 45 -14.72 -2.04 4.52
C GLN A 45 -15.72 -0.93 4.31
N LYS A 46 -16.77 -0.93 5.13
CA LYS A 46 -17.86 0.06 5.07
C LYS A 46 -17.64 1.25 6.00
N THR A 47 -16.73 1.11 6.96
CA THR A 47 -16.38 2.13 7.93
C THR A 47 -14.86 2.21 8.04
N ILE A 48 -14.32 3.41 7.93
CA ILE A 48 -12.90 3.69 8.16
C ILE A 48 -12.72 4.00 9.64
N ASN A 49 -11.85 3.26 10.33
CA ASN A 49 -11.42 3.56 11.68
C ASN A 49 -9.90 3.66 11.68
N ASN A 50 -9.38 4.80 12.11
CA ASN A 50 -7.95 5.05 12.09
C ASN A 50 -7.25 4.59 13.39
N GLN A 51 -8.00 4.09 14.39
CA GLN A 51 -7.52 3.82 15.75
C GLN A 51 -7.73 2.35 16.20
N ASP A 52 -8.11 1.43 15.31
CA ASP A 52 -8.31 0.02 15.62
C ASP A 52 -7.04 -0.81 15.41
N GLY A 53 -6.37 -1.27 16.47
CA GLY A 53 -5.32 -2.28 16.29
C GLY A 53 -4.37 -2.55 17.45
N VAL A 54 -3.41 -3.43 17.20
CA VAL A 54 -2.32 -3.81 18.11
C VAL A 54 -0.97 -3.64 17.40
N LEU A 55 0.03 -3.12 18.12
CA LEU A 55 1.35 -2.80 17.57
C LEU A 55 2.40 -3.86 17.92
N VAL A 56 3.01 -4.47 16.89
CA VAL A 56 4.18 -5.34 17.05
C VAL A 56 5.14 -5.16 15.86
N ASP A 57 6.32 -4.55 16.08
CA ASP A 57 7.39 -4.49 15.07
C ASP A 57 8.24 -5.78 15.13
N TYR A 58 7.75 -6.83 14.47
CA TYR A 58 8.36 -8.14 14.39
C TYR A 58 8.08 -8.76 13.03
N TYR A 59 8.98 -9.61 12.53
CA TYR A 59 8.79 -10.35 11.29
C TYR A 59 8.58 -11.84 11.55
N LYS A 60 7.49 -12.39 11.04
CA LYS A 60 7.19 -13.82 10.97
C LYS A 60 6.99 -14.25 9.51
N GLN A 61 7.75 -15.23 9.04
CA GLN A 61 7.40 -15.87 7.76
C GLN A 61 6.11 -16.67 7.91
N TYR A 62 5.13 -16.41 7.05
CA TYR A 62 3.91 -17.19 6.94
C TYR A 62 3.95 -18.07 5.68
N ASN A 63 3.51 -19.32 5.81
CA ASN A 63 3.42 -20.28 4.71
C ASN A 63 1.97 -20.78 4.58
N GLY A 64 1.61 -21.35 3.42
CA GLY A 64 0.27 -21.88 3.20
C GLY A 64 -0.71 -20.83 2.69
N ASN A 65 -1.98 -20.98 3.01
CA ASN A 65 -3.10 -20.41 2.25
C ASN A 65 -3.67 -19.08 2.78
N GLY A 66 -3.04 -18.46 3.78
CA GLY A 66 -3.56 -17.23 4.40
C GLY A 66 -4.50 -17.45 5.58
N SER A 67 -4.89 -18.69 5.90
CA SER A 67 -5.85 -18.94 6.97
C SER A 67 -5.24 -18.80 8.37
N VAL A 68 -6.06 -18.35 9.32
CA VAL A 68 -5.69 -18.32 10.75
C VAL A 68 -5.32 -19.71 11.27
N ALA A 69 -5.96 -20.76 10.74
CA ALA A 69 -5.64 -22.15 11.06
C ALA A 69 -4.20 -22.54 10.70
N GLN A 70 -3.59 -21.89 9.71
CA GLN A 70 -2.18 -22.06 9.34
C GLN A 70 -1.26 -21.00 9.99
N GLY A 71 -1.77 -20.29 10.99
CA GLY A 71 -1.01 -19.37 11.83
C GLY A 71 -0.82 -17.97 11.25
N TRP A 72 -1.57 -17.61 10.20
CA TRP A 72 -1.66 -16.24 9.68
C TRP A 72 -2.42 -15.32 10.64
N PRO A 73 -2.13 -14.01 10.67
CA PRO A 73 -2.74 -13.12 11.65
C PRO A 73 -4.25 -12.97 11.38
N PRO A 74 -5.11 -13.05 12.41
CA PRO A 74 -6.49 -12.62 12.27
C PRO A 74 -6.57 -11.10 12.09
N LYS A 75 -7.65 -10.61 11.50
CA LYS A 75 -7.85 -9.16 11.30
C LYS A 75 -7.81 -8.37 12.62
N THR A 76 -8.25 -8.97 13.72
CA THR A 76 -8.20 -8.39 15.08
C THR A 76 -6.78 -8.15 15.61
N SER A 77 -5.76 -8.71 14.97
CA SER A 77 -4.35 -8.46 15.30
C SER A 77 -3.71 -7.37 14.44
N TRP A 78 -4.45 -6.80 13.49
CA TRP A 78 -3.91 -5.76 12.64
C TRP A 78 -3.66 -4.47 13.42
N ILE A 79 -2.67 -3.71 12.97
CA ILE A 79 -2.39 -2.36 13.42
C ILE A 79 -3.52 -1.41 12.98
N SER A 80 -3.66 -0.26 13.65
CA SER A 80 -4.53 0.82 13.16
C SER A 80 -3.90 1.53 11.96
N PHE A 81 -4.70 2.09 11.05
CA PHE A 81 -4.14 2.81 9.91
C PHE A 81 -3.31 4.04 10.31
N MET A 82 -3.76 4.80 11.32
CA MET A 82 -3.00 5.96 11.81
C MET A 82 -1.62 5.54 12.30
N ASP A 83 -1.55 4.48 13.12
CA ASP A 83 -0.28 3.99 13.64
C ASP A 83 0.56 3.39 12.52
N MET A 84 -0.04 2.67 11.57
CA MET A 84 0.67 2.12 10.41
C MET A 84 1.31 3.22 9.57
N PHE A 85 0.56 4.27 9.27
CA PHE A 85 1.07 5.41 8.51
C PHE A 85 2.16 6.14 9.29
N ASN A 86 1.92 6.46 10.56
CA ASN A 86 2.90 7.13 11.42
C ASN A 86 4.21 6.33 11.56
N ASN A 87 4.12 5.03 11.76
CA ASN A 87 5.29 4.17 11.88
C ASN A 87 6.05 4.02 10.57
N SER A 88 5.37 4.17 9.42
CA SER A 88 5.98 4.08 8.10
C SER A 88 6.56 5.40 7.59
N LYS A 89 6.35 6.53 8.29
CA LYS A 89 6.81 7.86 7.84
C LYS A 89 8.29 7.90 7.51
N TRP A 90 9.13 7.29 8.32
CA TRP A 90 10.57 7.27 8.07
C TRP A 90 10.94 6.54 6.77
N ILE A 91 10.14 5.56 6.32
CA ILE A 91 10.29 4.93 5.00
C ILE A 91 9.88 5.92 3.93
N LEU A 92 8.68 6.51 4.05
CA LEU A 92 8.14 7.48 3.08
C LEU A 92 9.13 8.65 2.83
N GLU A 93 9.69 9.19 3.92
CA GLU A 93 10.63 10.32 3.93
C GLU A 93 11.99 10.05 3.26
N GLN A 94 12.31 8.80 2.92
CA GLN A 94 13.58 8.44 2.27
C GLN A 94 13.42 7.47 1.08
N SER A 95 12.17 7.15 0.74
CA SER A 95 11.84 6.08 -0.20
C SER A 95 12.29 6.40 -1.64
N CYS A 96 12.43 7.68 -2.01
CA CYS A 96 12.85 8.05 -3.36
C CYS A 96 14.36 8.10 -3.53
N ASN A 97 15.10 8.25 -2.44
CA ASN A 97 16.56 8.27 -2.45
C ASN A 97 17.15 7.01 -3.09
N GLN A 98 16.54 5.84 -2.85
CA GLN A 98 16.96 4.57 -3.44
C GLN A 98 16.92 4.56 -4.97
N TYR A 99 16.09 5.42 -5.57
CA TYR A 99 15.95 5.59 -7.01
C TYR A 99 16.76 6.79 -7.55
N GLY A 100 17.49 7.49 -6.69
CA GLY A 100 18.27 8.68 -7.04
C GLY A 100 17.44 9.95 -7.23
N PHE A 101 16.23 10.00 -6.67
CA PHE A 101 15.37 11.19 -6.72
C PHE A 101 15.24 11.87 -5.35
N THR A 102 14.80 13.12 -5.36
CA THR A 102 14.43 13.83 -4.14
C THR A 102 13.34 13.06 -3.41
N ASP A 103 13.46 12.96 -2.10
CA ASP A 103 12.47 12.34 -1.22
C ASP A 103 11.16 13.12 -1.14
N ASP A 104 10.14 12.46 -0.62
CA ASP A 104 8.80 13.02 -0.52
C ASP A 104 8.74 14.14 0.52
N SER A 105 8.16 15.26 0.11
CA SER A 105 7.88 16.37 1.01
C SER A 105 6.74 16.04 1.98
N ALA A 106 6.65 16.77 3.09
CA ALA A 106 5.53 16.65 4.02
C ALA A 106 4.15 16.84 3.36
N ALA A 107 4.07 17.69 2.32
CA ALA A 107 2.85 17.92 1.55
C ALA A 107 2.49 16.71 0.66
N GLU A 108 3.48 16.05 0.05
CA GLU A 108 3.26 14.82 -0.72
C GLU A 108 2.85 13.66 0.18
N MET A 109 3.49 13.51 1.35
CA MET A 109 3.06 12.50 2.35
C MET A 109 1.63 12.75 2.85
N THR A 110 1.25 14.01 3.08
CA THR A 110 -0.14 14.37 3.41
C THR A 110 -1.09 14.01 2.26
N SER A 111 -0.66 14.21 1.02
CA SER A 111 -1.43 13.84 -0.17
C SER A 111 -1.59 12.32 -0.29
N ILE A 112 -0.57 11.53 0.03
CA ILE A 112 -0.64 10.06 0.11
C ILE A 112 -1.67 9.63 1.14
N TYR A 113 -1.60 10.16 2.38
CA TYR A 113 -2.56 9.84 3.45
C TYR A 113 -4.01 10.09 2.99
N ASN A 114 -4.28 11.29 2.48
CA ASN A 114 -5.61 11.71 2.05
C ASN A 114 -6.12 10.88 0.87
N ALA A 115 -5.24 10.55 -0.08
CA ALA A 115 -5.57 9.73 -1.23
C ALA A 115 -5.92 8.30 -0.81
N ILE A 116 -5.19 7.69 0.12
CA ILE A 116 -5.51 6.36 0.64
C ILE A 116 -6.89 6.35 1.29
N GLU A 117 -7.20 7.31 2.17
CA GLU A 117 -8.51 7.38 2.83
C GLU A 117 -9.65 7.55 1.82
N THR A 118 -9.47 8.44 0.84
CA THR A 118 -10.47 8.72 -0.20
C THR A 118 -10.71 7.50 -1.08
N VAL A 119 -9.65 6.86 -1.55
CA VAL A 119 -9.74 5.70 -2.44
C VAL A 119 -10.25 4.48 -1.67
N ALA A 120 -9.88 4.29 -0.40
CA ALA A 120 -10.44 3.25 0.47
C ALA A 120 -11.96 3.39 0.59
N ALA A 121 -12.46 4.59 0.86
CA ALA A 121 -13.89 4.87 0.94
C ALA A 121 -14.61 4.59 -0.39
N ALA A 122 -14.01 5.00 -1.51
CA ALA A 122 -14.59 4.81 -2.84
C ALA A 122 -14.66 3.34 -3.28
N THR A 123 -13.63 2.54 -2.93
CA THR A 123 -13.45 1.15 -3.40
C THR A 123 -13.89 0.09 -2.39
N LEU A 124 -14.15 0.47 -1.13
CA LEU A 124 -14.41 -0.43 -0.01
C LEU A 124 -13.23 -1.37 0.32
N VAL A 125 -12.03 -1.02 -0.12
CA VAL A 125 -10.78 -1.70 0.25
C VAL A 125 -10.31 -1.17 1.60
N ASP A 126 -9.80 -2.06 2.45
CA ASP A 126 -9.21 -1.66 3.73
C ASP A 126 -7.96 -0.79 3.50
N HIS A 127 -7.98 0.45 3.97
CA HIS A 127 -6.88 1.42 3.84
C HIS A 127 -5.51 0.89 4.31
N ARG A 128 -5.47 -0.03 5.30
CA ARG A 128 -4.23 -0.66 5.76
C ARG A 128 -3.64 -1.56 4.69
N LEU A 129 -4.49 -2.25 3.92
CA LEU A 129 -4.03 -3.07 2.80
C LEU A 129 -3.49 -2.18 1.67
N ILE A 130 -4.14 -1.04 1.38
CA ILE A 130 -3.65 -0.08 0.38
C ILE A 130 -2.25 0.41 0.77
N LEU A 131 -2.07 0.84 2.02
CA LEU A 131 -0.76 1.26 2.54
C LEU A 131 0.26 0.13 2.53
N ALA A 132 -0.12 -1.09 2.94
CA ALA A 132 0.78 -2.25 2.96
C ALA A 132 1.33 -2.55 1.56
N VAL A 133 0.45 -2.54 0.54
CA VAL A 133 0.81 -2.79 -0.86
C VAL A 133 1.64 -1.64 -1.41
N MET A 134 1.26 -0.40 -1.17
CA MET A 134 2.06 0.76 -1.60
C MET A 134 3.49 0.73 -1.05
N LEU A 135 3.66 0.42 0.24
CA LEU A 135 4.97 0.24 0.86
C LEU A 135 5.73 -0.95 0.26
N GLN A 136 5.03 -2.03 -0.06
CA GLN A 136 5.64 -3.21 -0.66
C GLN A 136 6.11 -2.98 -2.11
N GLU A 137 5.40 -2.15 -2.86
CA GLU A 137 5.66 -1.90 -4.29
C GLU A 137 6.73 -0.84 -4.52
N SER A 138 6.80 0.20 -3.68
CA SER A 138 7.70 1.34 -3.93
C SER A 138 8.37 1.95 -2.69
N GLY A 139 8.09 1.44 -1.50
CA GLY A 139 8.41 2.12 -0.24
C GLY A 139 7.60 3.42 -0.04
N GLY A 140 6.67 3.74 -0.95
CA GLY A 140 5.91 4.98 -0.95
C GLY A 140 6.49 6.11 -1.79
N CYS A 141 7.52 5.87 -2.61
CA CYS A 141 8.10 6.94 -3.42
C CYS A 141 7.15 7.39 -4.53
N VAL A 142 6.67 8.65 -4.47
CA VAL A 142 5.76 9.20 -5.50
C VAL A 142 6.39 9.29 -6.90
N ARG A 143 7.72 9.20 -6.99
CA ARG A 143 8.53 9.31 -8.22
C ARG A 143 9.20 7.99 -8.60
N VAL A 144 8.70 6.87 -8.08
CA VAL A 144 9.24 5.54 -8.37
C VAL A 144 9.29 5.30 -9.89
N PRO A 145 10.40 4.73 -10.43
CA PRO A 145 10.45 4.36 -11.83
C PRO A 145 9.35 3.37 -12.21
N THR A 146 8.79 3.54 -13.41
CA THR A 146 7.91 2.53 -14.00
C THR A 146 8.70 1.26 -14.30
N THR A 147 8.26 0.13 -13.78
CA THR A 147 8.82 -1.18 -14.17
C THR A 147 8.19 -1.69 -15.46
N ASN A 148 8.91 -2.52 -16.22
CA ASN A 148 8.42 -3.12 -17.46
C ASN A 148 8.96 -4.54 -17.63
N GLY A 149 8.08 -5.53 -17.45
CA GLY A 149 8.35 -6.95 -17.66
C GLY A 149 7.60 -7.55 -18.85
N GLY A 150 7.09 -6.72 -19.76
CA GLY A 150 6.12 -7.08 -20.80
C GLY A 150 4.79 -6.31 -20.68
N VAL A 151 4.51 -5.80 -19.48
CA VAL A 151 3.46 -4.83 -19.12
C VAL A 151 4.14 -3.69 -18.37
N ILE A 152 3.68 -2.45 -18.55
CA ILE A 152 4.23 -1.33 -17.79
C ILE A 152 3.48 -1.17 -16.46
N ASN A 153 4.23 -0.96 -15.38
CA ASN A 153 3.67 -0.86 -14.03
C ASN A 153 4.07 0.50 -13.42
N PRO A 154 3.36 1.60 -13.75
CA PRO A 154 3.71 2.92 -13.25
C PRO A 154 3.22 3.22 -11.82
N GLY A 155 3.79 4.28 -11.26
CA GLY A 155 3.28 4.93 -10.06
C GLY A 155 3.60 4.22 -8.75
N ILE A 156 3.18 4.85 -7.65
CA ILE A 156 3.52 4.48 -6.26
C ILE A 156 3.04 3.07 -5.85
N MET A 157 2.05 2.51 -6.55
CA MET A 157 1.56 1.14 -6.36
C MET A 157 1.97 0.19 -7.50
N GLN A 158 2.81 0.64 -8.45
CA GLN A 158 3.23 -0.16 -9.62
C GLN A 158 2.04 -0.81 -10.35
N SER A 159 1.01 0.00 -10.62
CA SER A 159 -0.29 -0.45 -11.11
C SER A 159 -0.23 -0.91 -12.57
N HIS A 160 -0.90 -2.00 -12.92
CA HIS A 160 -0.89 -2.59 -14.28
C HIS A 160 -1.42 -1.61 -15.34
N ASP A 161 -0.57 -1.17 -16.26
CA ASP A 161 -0.88 -0.24 -17.37
C ASP A 161 -1.64 1.03 -16.95
N GLY A 162 -1.35 1.55 -15.75
CA GLY A 162 -1.99 2.76 -15.23
C GLY A 162 -1.52 4.05 -15.90
N PRO A 163 -2.35 5.11 -15.96
CA PRO A 163 -1.91 6.43 -16.40
C PRO A 163 -1.18 7.24 -15.31
N GLY A 164 -1.36 6.91 -14.03
CA GLY A 164 -0.79 7.65 -12.91
C GLY A 164 0.73 7.48 -12.79
N THR A 165 1.48 8.57 -12.97
CA THR A 165 2.92 8.60 -12.67
C THR A 165 3.47 10.02 -12.54
N CYS A 166 4.39 10.23 -11.60
CA CYS A 166 5.26 11.42 -11.55
C CYS A 166 6.65 11.14 -12.14
N TRP A 167 6.88 9.95 -12.68
CA TRP A 167 8.10 9.55 -13.38
C TRP A 167 7.80 9.19 -14.83
N ALA A 168 8.62 9.66 -15.77
CA ALA A 168 8.52 9.25 -17.16
C ALA A 168 9.91 9.10 -17.79
N LYS A 169 10.03 8.16 -18.74
CA LYS A 169 11.21 7.99 -19.57
C LYS A 169 10.80 8.04 -21.03
N SER A 170 11.34 9.02 -21.74
CA SER A 170 11.13 9.17 -23.19
C SER A 170 11.84 8.08 -24.00
N SER A 171 11.49 7.96 -25.29
CA SER A 171 12.13 7.03 -26.22
C SER A 171 13.63 7.28 -26.42
N SER A 172 14.10 8.51 -26.20
CA SER A 172 15.53 8.84 -26.21
C SER A 172 16.26 8.46 -24.91
N GLY A 173 15.55 7.88 -23.95
CA GLY A 173 16.09 7.49 -22.65
C GLY A 173 16.13 8.62 -21.62
N LYS A 174 15.73 9.86 -21.98
CA LYS A 174 15.66 10.98 -21.04
C LYS A 174 14.58 10.70 -20.00
N VAL A 175 14.98 10.71 -18.73
CA VAL A 175 14.11 10.63 -17.56
C VAL A 175 13.64 12.03 -17.16
N THR A 176 12.36 12.15 -16.84
CA THR A 176 11.74 13.35 -16.29
C THR A 176 10.92 12.97 -15.06
N VAL A 177 11.07 13.73 -13.98
CA VAL A 177 10.29 13.58 -12.76
C VAL A 177 9.55 14.87 -12.44
N GLN A 178 8.31 14.75 -11.97
CA GLN A 178 7.56 15.87 -11.41
C GLN A 178 7.97 16.05 -9.94
N ASN A 179 8.44 17.25 -9.60
CA ASN A 179 8.84 17.60 -8.23
C ASN A 179 8.44 19.05 -7.92
N PRO A 180 7.48 19.30 -7.01
CA PRO A 180 6.69 18.29 -6.31
C PRO A 180 5.76 17.51 -7.25
N CYS A 181 5.41 16.29 -6.86
CA CYS A 181 4.39 15.46 -7.49
C CYS A 181 3.00 16.00 -7.12
N PRO A 182 2.14 16.33 -8.10
CA PRO A 182 0.84 16.90 -7.81
C PRO A 182 -0.05 15.95 -7.01
N ALA A 183 -0.81 16.47 -6.04
CA ALA A 183 -1.72 15.69 -5.22
C ALA A 183 -2.72 14.86 -6.07
N SER A 184 -3.24 15.42 -7.15
CA SER A 184 -4.12 14.69 -8.08
C SER A 184 -3.43 13.52 -8.79
N THR A 185 -2.13 13.62 -9.06
CA THR A 185 -1.35 12.51 -9.64
C THR A 185 -1.11 11.43 -8.59
N ILE A 186 -0.84 11.80 -7.33
CA ILE A 186 -0.74 10.85 -6.21
C ILE A 186 -2.07 10.11 -6.02
N THR A 187 -3.20 10.81 -6.01
CA THR A 187 -4.52 10.19 -5.94
C THR A 187 -4.77 9.25 -7.12
N GLN A 188 -4.39 9.64 -8.35
CA GLN A 188 -4.52 8.75 -9.51
C GLN A 188 -3.68 7.49 -9.35
N MET A 189 -2.42 7.57 -8.92
CA MET A 189 -1.56 6.40 -8.74
C MET A 189 -2.15 5.41 -7.72
N ILE A 190 -2.69 5.91 -6.61
CA ILE A 190 -3.33 5.09 -5.57
C ILE A 190 -4.67 4.52 -6.07
N SER A 191 -5.43 5.30 -6.83
CA SER A 191 -6.68 4.86 -7.45
C SER A 191 -6.42 3.75 -8.47
N ASP A 192 -5.42 3.90 -9.35
CA ASP A 192 -5.03 2.88 -10.33
C ASP A 192 -4.68 1.56 -9.65
N GLY A 193 -3.93 1.62 -8.53
CA GLY A 193 -3.52 0.41 -7.81
C GLY A 193 -4.64 -0.23 -6.99
N THR A 194 -5.64 0.56 -6.56
CA THR A 194 -6.69 0.06 -5.69
C THR A 194 -7.98 -0.29 -6.44
N ALA A 195 -8.45 0.63 -7.28
CA ALA A 195 -9.66 0.49 -8.08
C ALA A 195 -9.40 -0.24 -9.41
N GLY A 196 -8.14 -0.34 -9.85
CA GLY A 196 -7.75 -0.93 -11.12
C GLY A 196 -7.76 0.09 -12.26
N THR A 197 -7.19 -0.34 -13.38
CA THR A 197 -7.04 0.45 -14.61
C THR A 197 -7.97 -0.09 -15.70
N ALA A 198 -7.97 0.54 -16.88
CA ALA A 198 -8.79 0.06 -17.99
C ALA A 198 -8.43 -1.35 -18.46
N THR A 199 -7.21 -1.82 -18.18
CA THR A 199 -6.66 -3.08 -18.70
C THR A 199 -6.10 -3.99 -17.62
N GLY A 200 -6.09 -3.58 -16.35
CA GLY A 200 -5.52 -4.35 -15.26
C GLY A 200 -6.26 -4.19 -13.94
N ASP A 201 -6.25 -5.26 -13.17
CA ASP A 201 -6.93 -5.33 -11.89
C ASP A 201 -6.21 -4.50 -10.80
N GLY A 202 -7.02 -3.85 -9.97
CA GLY A 202 -6.57 -3.28 -8.71
C GLY A 202 -6.85 -4.21 -7.53
N LEU A 203 -6.54 -3.75 -6.32
CA LEU A 203 -6.80 -4.51 -5.10
C LEU A 203 -8.29 -4.89 -4.91
N ALA A 204 -9.22 -4.04 -5.36
CA ALA A 204 -10.65 -4.34 -5.25
C ALA A 204 -11.03 -5.60 -6.04
N GLN A 205 -10.54 -5.73 -7.27
CA GLN A 205 -10.73 -6.91 -8.12
C GLN A 205 -10.01 -8.11 -7.52
N CYS A 206 -8.76 -7.96 -7.08
CA CYS A 206 -8.01 -9.03 -6.42
C CYS A 206 -8.74 -9.59 -5.18
N LEU A 207 -9.42 -8.73 -4.39
CA LEU A 207 -10.25 -9.15 -3.26
C LEU A 207 -11.51 -9.90 -3.70
N ASN A 208 -12.13 -9.49 -4.81
CA ASN A 208 -13.26 -10.21 -5.38
C ASN A 208 -12.85 -11.60 -5.91
N GLU A 209 -11.63 -11.73 -6.45
CA GLU A 209 -11.07 -12.98 -6.98
C GLU A 209 -10.48 -13.90 -5.91
N ALA A 210 -10.22 -13.39 -4.71
CA ALA A 210 -9.61 -14.15 -3.62
C ALA A 210 -10.38 -15.45 -3.32
N GLY A 211 -11.69 -15.48 -3.52
CA GLY A 211 -12.51 -16.70 -3.40
C GLY A 211 -12.73 -17.17 -1.96
N THR A 212 -12.43 -16.33 -0.97
CA THR A 212 -12.73 -16.55 0.45
C THR A 212 -13.40 -15.32 1.04
N SER A 213 -14.07 -15.50 2.19
CA SER A 213 -14.82 -14.43 2.90
C SER A 213 -14.28 -14.15 4.30
N ASP A 214 -13.19 -14.80 4.69
CA ASP A 214 -12.48 -14.54 5.94
C ASP A 214 -11.21 -13.69 5.70
N VAL A 215 -10.40 -13.48 6.74
CA VAL A 215 -9.17 -12.66 6.63
C VAL A 215 -8.18 -13.17 5.57
N SER A 216 -8.22 -14.47 5.20
CA SER A 216 -7.35 -15.00 4.16
C SER A 216 -7.60 -14.33 2.80
N ALA A 217 -8.77 -13.71 2.58
CA ALA A 217 -9.08 -13.01 1.34
C ALA A 217 -8.09 -11.87 1.07
N TYR A 218 -7.65 -11.15 2.10
CA TYR A 218 -6.69 -10.04 1.94
C TYR A 218 -5.29 -10.55 1.59
N TYR A 219 -4.84 -11.65 2.19
CA TYR A 219 -3.53 -12.24 1.88
C TYR A 219 -3.53 -12.90 0.50
N ARG A 220 -4.65 -13.50 0.11
CA ARG A 220 -4.88 -14.05 -1.24
C ARG A 220 -4.94 -12.92 -2.28
N ALA A 221 -5.63 -11.83 -1.99
CA ALA A 221 -5.66 -10.65 -2.86
C ALA A 221 -4.27 -10.04 -3.05
N ALA A 222 -3.46 -9.93 -1.98
CA ALA A 222 -2.07 -9.52 -2.09
C ALA A 222 -1.26 -10.45 -3.02
N ARG A 223 -1.49 -11.76 -2.93
CA ARG A 223 -0.85 -12.73 -3.82
C ARG A 223 -1.28 -12.57 -5.29
N ILE A 224 -2.57 -12.32 -5.53
CA ILE A 224 -3.13 -12.06 -6.86
C ILE A 224 -2.57 -10.75 -7.41
N TYR A 225 -2.50 -9.69 -6.60
CA TYR A 225 -1.89 -8.41 -7.01
C TYR A 225 -0.45 -8.59 -7.49
N ASN A 226 0.35 -9.37 -6.76
CA ASN A 226 1.75 -9.60 -7.10
C ASN A 226 1.99 -10.50 -8.32
N SER A 227 1.14 -11.52 -8.53
CA SER A 227 1.44 -12.61 -9.46
C SER A 227 0.32 -12.98 -10.44
N GLY A 228 -0.79 -12.22 -10.41
CA GLY A 228 -2.00 -12.43 -11.19
C GLY A 228 -2.83 -13.65 -10.79
N SER A 229 -2.38 -14.47 -9.83
CA SER A 229 -3.10 -15.67 -9.40
C SER A 229 -2.58 -16.25 -8.10
N VAL A 230 -3.37 -17.13 -7.49
CA VAL A 230 -2.88 -18.03 -6.44
C VAL A 230 -2.45 -19.35 -7.07
N ASP A 231 -1.33 -19.92 -6.61
CA ASP A 231 -0.88 -21.25 -7.05
C ASP A 231 -1.97 -22.32 -6.87
N LYS A 232 -1.96 -23.35 -7.72
CA LYS A 232 -2.98 -24.42 -7.70
C LYS A 232 -3.05 -25.16 -6.36
N SER A 233 -1.96 -25.20 -5.59
CA SER A 233 -1.95 -25.79 -4.25
C SER A 233 -2.65 -24.92 -3.19
N GLY A 234 -2.97 -23.66 -3.52
CA GLY A 234 -3.50 -22.67 -2.58
C GLY A 234 -2.44 -22.02 -1.69
N ASP A 235 -1.17 -22.40 -1.81
CA ASP A 235 -0.05 -21.86 -1.04
C ASP A 235 0.37 -20.49 -1.59
N LEU A 236 0.33 -19.45 -0.75
CA LEU A 236 0.66 -18.07 -1.12
C LEU A 236 2.16 -17.84 -1.26
N GLY A 237 2.97 -18.79 -0.79
CA GLY A 237 4.43 -18.78 -0.96
C GLY A 237 4.93 -19.45 -2.24
N LYS A 238 4.04 -19.84 -3.17
CA LYS A 238 4.38 -20.57 -4.42
C LYS A 238 3.84 -19.87 -5.65
N GLY A 239 4.37 -20.22 -6.81
CA GLY A 239 3.94 -19.70 -8.11
C GLY A 239 5.04 -18.87 -8.77
N VAL A 240 4.65 -17.85 -9.54
CA VAL A 240 5.58 -16.90 -10.17
C VAL A 240 5.77 -15.65 -9.31
N ALA A 241 6.63 -14.71 -9.71
CA ALA A 241 6.90 -13.45 -9.01
C ALA A 241 7.48 -13.65 -7.57
N THR A 242 7.20 -12.71 -6.66
CA THR A 242 7.83 -12.64 -5.33
C THR A 242 7.12 -13.58 -4.36
N HIS A 243 7.79 -14.63 -3.93
CA HIS A 243 7.21 -15.67 -3.08
C HIS A 243 6.88 -15.16 -1.67
N CYS A 244 7.68 -14.24 -1.13
CA CYS A 244 7.46 -13.67 0.18
C CYS A 244 6.33 -12.63 0.25
N TYR A 245 5.75 -12.22 -0.88
CA TYR A 245 4.89 -11.03 -0.96
C TYR A 245 3.71 -11.07 0.01
N ALA A 246 2.91 -12.14 0.00
CA ALA A 246 1.76 -12.25 0.90
C ALA A 246 2.17 -12.29 2.38
N SER A 247 3.30 -12.95 2.70
CA SER A 247 3.86 -12.98 4.05
C SER A 247 4.29 -11.58 4.49
N ASP A 248 4.97 -10.84 3.62
CA ASP A 248 5.42 -9.47 3.89
C ASP A 248 4.24 -8.51 4.10
N ILE A 249 3.17 -8.66 3.32
CA ILE A 249 1.92 -7.90 3.51
C ILE A 249 1.27 -8.24 4.86
N ALA A 250 1.19 -9.52 5.24
CA ALA A 250 0.64 -9.92 6.53
C ALA A 250 1.42 -9.30 7.72
N ASN A 251 2.75 -9.21 7.62
CA ASN A 251 3.58 -8.57 8.65
C ASN A 251 3.34 -7.05 8.70
N ARG A 252 3.27 -6.36 7.55
CA ARG A 252 2.96 -4.92 7.51
C ARG A 252 1.60 -4.62 8.15
N LEU A 253 0.61 -5.46 7.88
CA LEU A 253 -0.72 -5.35 8.48
C LEU A 253 -0.72 -5.57 10.00
N THR A 254 0.34 -6.15 10.59
CA THR A 254 0.50 -6.27 12.05
C THR A 254 1.49 -5.25 12.64
N GLY A 255 2.00 -4.31 11.82
CA GLY A 255 2.88 -3.23 12.26
C GLY A 255 4.38 -3.47 12.07
N TRP A 256 4.78 -4.45 11.26
CA TRP A 256 6.18 -4.63 10.87
C TRP A 256 6.67 -3.46 10.00
N VAL A 257 7.76 -2.80 10.42
CA VAL A 257 8.36 -1.70 9.66
C VAL A 257 9.88 -1.76 9.66
N GLN A 258 10.54 -1.96 10.82
CA GLN A 258 12.00 -1.88 10.94
C GLN A 258 12.67 -3.23 11.21
N TYR A 259 11.94 -4.18 11.79
CA TYR A 259 12.52 -5.49 12.12
C TYR A 259 13.12 -6.16 10.87
N PRO A 260 14.26 -6.87 10.95
CA PRO A 260 14.84 -7.52 9.77
C PRO A 260 13.88 -8.51 9.11
N LYS A 261 13.70 -8.38 7.79
CA LYS A 261 12.98 -9.36 6.97
C LYS A 261 13.74 -10.69 7.01
N ASN A 262 13.06 -11.75 7.46
CA ASN A 262 13.62 -13.10 7.56
C ASN A 262 12.88 -14.12 6.67
N CYS A 263 12.27 -13.67 5.58
CA CYS A 263 11.66 -14.57 4.62
C CYS A 263 12.71 -15.31 3.79
N THR A 264 12.54 -16.62 3.66
CA THR A 264 13.50 -17.50 2.97
C THR A 264 13.03 -17.99 1.60
N LEU A 265 11.79 -17.67 1.20
CA LEU A 265 11.15 -18.22 -0.01
C LEU A 265 11.74 -17.69 -1.32
N ASP A 266 12.29 -16.47 -1.31
CA ASP A 266 12.90 -15.83 -2.49
C ASP A 266 14.43 -16.01 -2.57
N GLY A 267 14.98 -16.93 -1.77
CA GLY A 267 16.42 -17.04 -1.51
C GLY A 267 16.94 -15.90 -0.63
N ALA A 268 18.21 -15.98 -0.21
CA ALA A 268 18.86 -14.91 0.55
C ALA A 268 19.10 -13.69 -0.36
N LYS A 269 18.07 -12.85 -0.55
CA LYS A 269 18.29 -11.48 -1.00
C LYS A 269 18.64 -10.64 0.22
N PRO A 270 19.73 -9.85 0.20
CA PRO A 270 19.97 -8.90 1.28
C PRO A 270 18.73 -8.04 1.48
N ALA A 271 18.48 -7.64 2.73
CA ALA A 271 17.50 -6.62 3.05
C ALA A 271 17.97 -5.28 2.43
N THR A 272 17.87 -5.15 1.11
CA THR A 272 17.72 -3.85 0.50
C THR A 272 16.35 -3.39 0.95
N TYR A 273 16.34 -2.36 1.81
CA TYR A 273 15.15 -1.66 2.25
C TYR A 273 14.10 -1.66 1.13
N GLN A 274 13.00 -2.38 1.38
CA GLN A 274 11.74 -2.16 0.67
C GLN A 274 11.15 -0.86 1.21
#